data_AF-A0A519QWJ1-F1
#
_entry.id   AF-A0A519QWJ1-F1
#
_cell.length_a   1.000
_cell.length_b   1.000
_cell.length_c   1.000
_cell.angle_alpha   90.00
_cell.angle_beta   90.00
_cell.angle_gamma   90.00
#
_symmetry.space_group_name_H-M   'P 1'
#
loop_
_entity.id
_entity.type
_entity.pdbx_description
1 polymer ?
#
loop_
_entity_poly.entity_id
_entity_poly.type
_entity_poly.pdbx_seq_one_letter_code
_entity_poly.pdbx_strand_id
1 'polypeptide(L)'
;MIGQLERNRQMLSKIRLDSSLVNFARFVNLPIEDVDGIREKAILYKDDFEDLKQLDFNITSSKETLDTIDLVLGKSKLKHNFLEFLPVYEIEDKVTFQVLIERIHGFIERLSKENEWRDINSYLLENLPNTFPDLKQVDPEYFSVENIEFASVNHFLMKSSINLQASIEKISGLNSEISKKKCEILFDLAKSNFKKNFDENEIDGFINLLKEYKYNLKESNRKIRDQVRYQIACRKNSIAISKKLSCWVMKFNDVLNSVGNEPEIFDCIIVDEASQLDFNSLILGYYAKSMIIVGDDKQT
;
A
#
# COMPACT_ATOMS: atom_id res chain seq x y z
N MET A 1 -77.21 -37.19 75.08
CA MET A 1 -75.97 -37.80 75.61
C MET A 1 -75.53 -39.04 74.82
N ILE A 2 -76.39 -40.06 74.61
CA ILE A 2 -76.00 -41.33 73.94
C ILE A 2 -75.47 -41.11 72.50
N GLY A 3 -76.16 -40.32 71.68
CA GLY A 3 -75.71 -40.04 70.30
C GLY A 3 -74.45 -39.18 70.17
N GLN A 4 -73.97 -38.53 71.24
CA GLN A 4 -72.66 -37.84 71.24
C GLN A 4 -71.52 -38.82 71.57
N LEU A 5 -71.76 -39.74 72.50
CA LEU A 5 -70.82 -40.81 72.87
C LEU A 5 -70.55 -41.77 71.71
N GLU A 6 -71.57 -42.18 70.97
CA GLU A 6 -71.40 -43.04 69.79
C GLU A 6 -70.61 -42.35 68.67
N ARG A 7 -70.88 -41.06 68.43
CA ARG A 7 -70.11 -40.24 67.47
C ARG A 7 -68.65 -40.11 67.88
N ASN A 8 -68.36 -39.84 69.15
CA ASN A 8 -66.98 -39.74 69.64
C ASN A 8 -66.24 -41.09 69.57
N ARG A 9 -66.92 -42.21 69.85
CA ARG A 9 -66.35 -43.55 69.72
C ARG A 9 -66.03 -43.91 68.27
N GLN A 10 -66.91 -43.55 67.33
CA GLN A 10 -66.65 -43.71 65.90
C GLN A 10 -65.49 -42.83 65.42
N MET A 11 -65.40 -41.57 65.86
CA MET A 11 -64.29 -40.68 65.53
C MET A 11 -62.95 -41.18 66.08
N LEU A 12 -62.91 -41.65 67.34
CA LEU A 12 -61.72 -42.26 67.93
C LEU A 12 -61.29 -43.53 67.19
N SER A 13 -62.25 -44.35 66.73
CA SER A 13 -61.92 -45.51 65.90
C SER A 13 -61.31 -45.12 64.56
N LYS A 14 -61.79 -44.05 63.92
CA LYS A 14 -61.22 -43.52 62.67
C LYS A 14 -59.81 -42.95 62.87
N ILE A 15 -59.59 -42.19 63.94
CA ILE A 15 -58.27 -41.63 64.28
C ILE A 15 -57.26 -42.74 64.56
N ARG A 16 -57.64 -43.78 65.31
CA ARG A 16 -56.77 -44.94 65.62
C ARG A 16 -56.47 -45.82 64.40
N LEU A 17 -57.30 -45.75 63.35
CA LEU A 17 -57.09 -46.47 62.09
C LEU A 17 -56.25 -45.68 61.08
N ASP A 18 -56.05 -44.38 61.27
CA ASP A 18 -55.20 -43.56 60.40
C ASP A 18 -53.72 -43.77 60.72
N SER A 19 -53.04 -44.57 59.90
CA SER A 19 -51.61 -44.87 60.05
C SER A 19 -50.71 -43.64 60.07
N SER A 20 -51.09 -42.56 59.37
CA SER A 20 -50.27 -41.33 59.30
C SER A 20 -50.31 -40.58 60.62
N LEU A 21 -51.49 -40.48 61.23
CA LEU A 21 -51.70 -39.82 62.51
C LEU A 21 -51.10 -40.63 63.66
N VAL A 22 -51.23 -41.97 63.62
CA VAL A 22 -50.56 -42.88 64.56
C VAL A 22 -49.04 -42.74 64.49
N ASN A 23 -48.46 -42.69 63.30
CA ASN A 23 -47.01 -42.55 63.11
C ASN A 23 -46.52 -41.16 63.53
N PHE A 24 -47.28 -40.10 63.22
CA PHE A 24 -46.95 -38.75 63.67
C PHE A 24 -47.02 -38.63 65.19
N ALA A 25 -48.07 -39.15 65.84
CA ALA A 25 -48.20 -39.17 67.30
C ALA A 25 -47.02 -39.88 67.98
N ARG A 26 -46.55 -41.00 67.39
CA ARG A 26 -45.32 -41.69 67.83
C ARG A 26 -44.07 -40.83 67.65
N PHE A 27 -43.93 -40.16 66.50
CA PHE A 27 -42.79 -39.27 66.22
C PHE A 27 -42.70 -38.11 67.23
N VAL A 28 -43.83 -37.47 67.56
CA VAL A 28 -43.87 -36.41 68.57
C VAL A 28 -43.94 -36.90 70.02
N ASN A 29 -43.95 -38.22 70.22
CA ASN A 29 -44.00 -38.92 71.50
C ASN A 29 -45.21 -38.52 72.37
N LEU A 30 -46.40 -38.44 71.75
CA LEU A 30 -47.68 -38.12 72.40
C LEU A 30 -48.67 -39.29 72.26
N PRO A 31 -49.51 -39.54 73.29
CA PRO A 31 -50.60 -40.50 73.18
C PRO A 31 -51.62 -40.03 72.14
N ILE A 32 -52.20 -40.96 71.36
CA ILE A 32 -53.12 -40.61 70.26
C ILE A 32 -54.42 -39.97 70.75
N GLU A 33 -54.71 -40.13 72.05
CA GLU A 33 -55.81 -39.49 72.76
C GLU A 33 -55.59 -37.98 72.95
N ASP A 34 -54.33 -37.50 72.95
CA ASP A 34 -53.98 -36.07 73.07
C ASP A 34 -53.98 -35.38 71.70
N VAL A 35 -55.19 -35.26 71.14
CA VAL A 35 -55.41 -34.69 69.80
C VAL A 35 -54.99 -33.23 69.74
N ASP A 36 -55.14 -32.47 70.82
CA ASP A 36 -54.79 -31.05 70.86
C ASP A 36 -53.26 -30.85 70.90
N GLY A 37 -52.53 -31.62 71.72
CA GLY A 37 -51.06 -31.58 71.72
C GLY A 37 -50.45 -32.06 70.41
N ILE A 38 -51.04 -33.07 69.76
CA ILE A 38 -50.63 -33.53 68.42
C ILE A 38 -50.86 -32.42 67.39
N ARG A 39 -52.00 -31.72 67.45
CA ARG A 39 -52.33 -30.63 66.53
C ARG A 39 -51.38 -29.44 66.68
N GLU A 40 -51.07 -29.02 67.90
CA GLU A 40 -50.11 -27.93 68.15
C GLU A 40 -48.73 -28.26 67.59
N LYS A 41 -48.22 -29.48 67.82
CA LYS A 41 -46.95 -29.90 67.23
C LYS A 41 -47.01 -30.08 65.70
N ALA A 42 -48.13 -30.52 65.14
CA ALA A 42 -48.30 -30.60 63.69
C ALA A 42 -48.24 -29.22 63.03
N ILE A 43 -48.76 -28.19 63.68
CA ILE A 43 -48.64 -26.80 63.22
C ILE A 43 -47.19 -26.33 63.35
N LEU A 44 -46.53 -26.65 64.47
CA LEU A 44 -45.13 -26.27 64.70
C LEU A 44 -44.17 -26.86 63.64
N TYR A 45 -44.32 -28.14 63.30
CA TYR A 45 -43.46 -28.83 62.33
C TYR A 45 -43.89 -28.69 60.88
N LYS A 46 -44.98 -27.97 60.59
CA LYS A 46 -45.53 -27.88 59.24
C LYS A 46 -44.50 -27.34 58.25
N ASP A 47 -43.83 -26.25 58.60
CA ASP A 47 -42.86 -25.59 57.74
C ASP A 47 -41.62 -26.49 57.55
N ASP A 48 -41.14 -27.16 58.61
CA ASP A 48 -40.03 -28.12 58.53
C ASP A 48 -40.34 -29.29 57.56
N PHE A 49 -41.58 -29.81 57.54
CA PHE A 49 -41.96 -30.87 56.60
C PHE A 49 -42.09 -30.35 55.16
N GLU A 50 -42.53 -29.12 54.97
CA GLU A 50 -42.54 -28.49 53.64
C GLU A 50 -41.10 -28.31 53.13
N ASP A 51 -40.17 -27.87 53.98
CA ASP A 51 -38.75 -27.72 53.66
C ASP A 51 -38.09 -29.07 53.33
N LEU A 52 -38.34 -30.12 54.13
CA LEU A 52 -37.84 -31.47 53.85
C LEU A 52 -38.35 -32.02 52.52
N LYS A 53 -39.62 -31.74 52.18
CA LYS A 53 -40.20 -32.15 50.90
C LYS A 53 -39.56 -31.41 49.73
N GLN A 54 -39.23 -30.12 49.89
CA GLN A 54 -38.49 -29.37 48.89
C GLN A 54 -37.06 -29.89 48.72
N LEU A 55 -36.38 -30.23 49.82
CA LEU A 55 -35.04 -30.82 49.77
C LEU A 55 -35.03 -32.17 49.06
N ASP A 56 -35.98 -33.05 49.37
CA ASP A 56 -36.13 -34.36 48.71
C ASP A 56 -36.39 -34.21 47.21
N PHE A 57 -37.25 -33.25 46.83
CA PHE A 57 -37.49 -32.92 45.43
C PHE A 57 -36.21 -32.44 44.72
N ASN A 58 -35.45 -31.54 45.35
CA ASN A 58 -34.20 -31.00 44.78
C ASN A 58 -33.12 -32.08 44.64
N ILE A 59 -33.00 -32.97 45.62
CA ILE A 59 -32.05 -34.10 45.57
C ILE A 59 -32.43 -35.06 44.43
N THR A 60 -33.71 -35.38 44.32
CA THR A 60 -34.23 -36.27 43.25
C THR A 60 -33.97 -35.66 41.87
N SER A 61 -34.30 -34.39 41.68
CA SER A 61 -34.06 -33.65 40.43
C SER A 61 -32.57 -33.56 40.07
N SER A 62 -31.71 -33.35 41.07
CA SER A 62 -30.26 -33.32 40.88
C SER A 62 -29.72 -34.68 40.45
N LYS A 63 -30.20 -35.76 41.06
CA LYS A 63 -29.80 -37.13 40.71
C LYS A 63 -30.19 -37.48 39.27
N GLU A 64 -31.41 -37.14 38.85
CA GLU A 64 -31.87 -37.32 37.46
C GLU A 64 -30.99 -36.56 36.46
N THR A 65 -30.53 -35.36 36.84
CA THR A 65 -29.61 -34.56 36.01
C THR A 65 -28.25 -35.25 35.88
N LEU A 66 -27.69 -35.77 36.98
CA LEU A 66 -26.42 -36.51 36.96
C LEU A 66 -26.51 -37.78 36.13
N ASP A 67 -27.60 -38.55 36.25
CA ASP A 67 -27.85 -39.75 35.45
C ASP A 67 -27.92 -39.43 33.95
N THR A 68 -28.50 -38.27 33.61
CA THR A 68 -28.55 -37.78 32.23
C THR A 68 -27.16 -37.42 31.70
N ILE A 69 -26.33 -36.74 32.51
CA ILE A 69 -24.95 -36.40 32.16
C ILE A 69 -24.13 -37.68 31.95
N ASP A 70 -24.26 -38.67 32.83
CA ASP A 70 -23.61 -39.97 32.70
C ASP A 70 -23.95 -40.67 31.39
N LEU A 71 -25.24 -40.68 31.03
CA LEU A 71 -25.71 -41.28 29.79
C LEU A 71 -25.17 -40.55 28.55
N VAL A 72 -25.12 -39.22 28.58
CA VAL A 72 -24.60 -38.40 27.47
C VAL A 72 -23.09 -38.60 27.32
N LEU A 73 -22.32 -38.53 28.40
CA LEU A 73 -20.87 -38.74 28.37
C LEU A 73 -20.51 -40.17 27.97
N GLY A 74 -21.26 -41.16 28.48
CA GLY A 74 -21.06 -42.57 28.17
C GLY A 74 -21.32 -42.96 26.70
N LYS A 75 -22.18 -42.21 26.00
CA LYS A 75 -22.47 -42.38 24.56
C LYS A 75 -21.64 -41.46 23.66
N SER A 76 -20.95 -40.48 24.23
CA SER A 76 -20.16 -39.51 23.48
C SER A 76 -18.85 -40.11 22.97
N LYS A 77 -18.32 -39.55 21.86
CA LYS A 77 -16.95 -39.83 21.40
C LYS A 77 -15.89 -39.39 22.40
N LEU A 78 -16.25 -38.49 23.33
CA LEU A 78 -15.38 -38.01 24.40
C LEU A 78 -15.36 -38.94 25.63
N LYS A 79 -16.07 -40.08 25.60
CA LYS A 79 -16.15 -41.02 26.73
C LYS A 79 -14.78 -41.29 27.36
N HIS A 80 -13.77 -41.56 26.55
CA HIS A 80 -12.41 -41.87 27.01
C HIS A 80 -11.79 -40.77 27.88
N ASN A 81 -12.15 -39.51 27.67
CA ASN A 81 -11.64 -38.36 28.41
C ASN A 81 -12.33 -38.15 29.76
N PHE A 82 -13.43 -38.87 30.01
CA PHE A 82 -14.25 -38.74 31.22
C PHE A 82 -14.44 -40.07 31.96
N LEU A 83 -13.81 -41.17 31.51
CA LEU A 83 -13.92 -42.50 32.15
C LEU A 83 -13.61 -42.49 33.64
N GLU A 84 -12.65 -41.65 34.08
CA GLU A 84 -12.25 -41.53 35.49
C GLU A 84 -13.31 -40.86 36.39
N PHE A 85 -14.31 -40.20 35.80
CA PHE A 85 -15.38 -39.51 36.51
C PHE A 85 -16.74 -40.20 36.34
N LEU A 86 -16.80 -41.35 35.65
CA LEU A 86 -18.03 -42.10 35.43
C LEU A 86 -18.10 -43.29 36.40
N PRO A 87 -19.24 -43.52 37.07
CA PRO A 87 -20.46 -42.70 37.04
C PRO A 87 -20.37 -41.44 37.94
N VAL A 88 -20.91 -40.32 37.45
CA VAL A 88 -20.80 -38.99 38.08
C VAL A 88 -21.52 -38.94 39.42
N TYR A 89 -22.59 -39.74 39.62
CA TYR A 89 -23.31 -39.79 40.89
C TYR A 89 -22.55 -40.48 42.04
N GLU A 90 -21.47 -41.20 41.75
CA GLU A 90 -20.61 -41.86 42.76
C GLU A 90 -19.46 -40.96 43.23
N ILE A 91 -19.34 -39.73 42.71
CA ILE A 91 -18.28 -38.81 43.11
C ILE A 91 -18.61 -38.21 44.49
N GLU A 92 -18.00 -38.75 45.53
CA GLU A 92 -18.19 -38.27 46.92
C GLU A 92 -17.37 -37.01 47.25
N ASP A 93 -16.25 -36.80 46.56
CA ASP A 93 -15.31 -35.70 46.84
C ASP A 93 -15.57 -34.46 45.98
N LYS A 94 -15.72 -33.32 46.65
CA LYS A 94 -15.97 -32.01 46.02
C LYS A 94 -14.82 -31.57 45.10
N VAL A 95 -13.58 -31.93 45.42
CA VAL A 95 -12.42 -31.54 44.59
C VAL A 95 -12.47 -32.29 43.27
N THR A 96 -12.72 -33.59 43.31
CA THR A 96 -12.85 -34.44 42.11
C THR A 96 -14.00 -33.99 41.21
N PHE A 97 -15.14 -33.61 41.80
CA PHE A 97 -16.27 -33.07 41.03
C PHE A 97 -15.93 -31.72 40.36
N GLN A 98 -15.18 -30.85 41.03
CA GLN A 98 -14.75 -29.58 40.46
C GLN A 98 -13.84 -29.77 39.24
N VAL A 99 -12.93 -30.76 39.28
CA VAL A 99 -12.06 -31.11 38.15
C VAL A 99 -12.86 -31.57 36.93
N LEU A 100 -13.94 -32.34 37.13
CA LEU A 100 -14.86 -32.72 36.06
C LEU A 100 -15.49 -31.48 35.40
N ILE A 101 -16.00 -30.54 36.20
CA ILE A 101 -16.63 -29.30 35.70
C ILE A 101 -15.64 -28.46 34.89
N GLU A 102 -14.42 -28.27 35.39
CA GLU A 102 -13.38 -27.53 34.67
C GLU A 102 -13.03 -28.18 33.33
N ARG A 103 -12.96 -29.52 33.30
CA ARG A 103 -12.70 -30.26 32.07
C ARG A 103 -13.83 -30.08 31.06
N ILE A 104 -15.09 -30.16 31.50
CA ILE A 104 -16.27 -29.93 30.65
C ILE A 104 -16.24 -28.49 30.10
N HIS A 105 -15.99 -27.49 30.95
CA HIS A 105 -15.88 -26.09 30.51
C HIS A 105 -14.80 -25.88 29.46
N GLY A 106 -13.61 -26.47 29.64
CA GLY A 106 -12.53 -26.38 28.65
C GLY A 106 -12.92 -26.97 27.28
N PHE A 107 -13.73 -28.02 27.25
CA PHE A 107 -14.27 -28.57 25.99
C PHE A 107 -15.31 -27.64 25.36
N ILE A 108 -16.22 -27.06 26.15
CA ILE A 108 -17.22 -26.11 25.66
C ILE A 108 -16.54 -24.90 25.03
N GLU A 109 -15.50 -24.36 25.66
CA GLU A 109 -14.76 -23.22 25.12
C GLU A 109 -14.10 -23.54 23.77
N ARG A 110 -13.50 -24.72 23.64
CA ARG A 110 -12.92 -25.19 22.37
C ARG A 110 -13.98 -25.34 21.28
N LEU A 111 -15.13 -25.94 21.61
CA LEU A 111 -16.26 -26.08 20.68
C LEU A 111 -16.79 -24.72 20.23
N SER A 112 -16.87 -23.74 21.14
CA SER A 112 -17.26 -22.37 20.78
C SER A 112 -16.32 -21.77 19.75
N LYS A 113 -15.00 -21.87 19.97
CA LYS A 113 -13.98 -21.39 19.02
C LYS A 113 -14.06 -22.11 17.67
N GLU A 114 -14.30 -23.43 17.67
CA GLU A 114 -14.48 -24.19 16.44
C GLU A 114 -15.73 -23.75 15.66
N ASN A 115 -16.84 -23.47 16.36
CA ASN A 115 -18.05 -22.95 15.72
C ASN A 115 -17.83 -21.54 15.16
N GLU A 116 -17.23 -20.63 15.92
CA GLU A 116 -16.85 -19.30 15.43
C GLU A 116 -15.97 -19.40 14.17
N TRP A 117 -14.99 -20.30 14.17
CA TRP A 117 -14.16 -20.55 13.00
C TRP A 117 -14.96 -21.08 11.82
N ARG A 118 -15.90 -22.03 12.04
CA ARG A 118 -16.77 -22.55 10.98
C ARG A 118 -17.66 -21.46 10.40
N ASP A 119 -18.21 -20.58 11.23
CA ASP A 119 -19.07 -19.49 10.80
C ASP A 119 -18.27 -18.49 9.96
N ILE A 120 -17.08 -18.08 10.43
CA ILE A 120 -16.16 -17.22 9.68
C ILE A 120 -15.78 -17.88 8.36
N ASN A 121 -15.39 -19.16 8.38
CA ASN A 121 -14.98 -19.87 7.17
C ASN A 121 -16.14 -20.01 6.17
N SER A 122 -17.37 -20.23 6.65
CA SER A 122 -18.56 -20.30 5.81
C SER A 122 -18.87 -18.94 5.18
N TYR A 123 -18.81 -17.86 5.98
CA TYR A 123 -18.96 -16.49 5.50
C TYR A 123 -17.91 -16.12 4.45
N LEU A 124 -16.65 -16.49 4.67
CA LEU A 124 -15.57 -16.27 3.72
C LEU A 124 -15.80 -17.08 2.43
N LEU A 125 -16.20 -18.35 2.52
CA LEU A 125 -16.51 -19.15 1.33
C LEU A 125 -17.73 -18.64 0.57
N GLU A 126 -18.71 -18.05 1.23
CA GLU A 126 -19.88 -17.46 0.57
C GLU A 126 -19.53 -16.17 -0.19
N ASN A 127 -18.77 -15.27 0.43
CA ASN A 127 -18.42 -13.97 -0.16
C ASN A 127 -17.19 -14.03 -1.08
N LEU A 128 -16.31 -14.99 -0.85
CA LEU A 128 -15.00 -15.16 -1.52
C LEU A 128 -14.79 -16.63 -1.95
N PRO A 129 -15.72 -17.24 -2.71
CA PRO A 129 -15.75 -18.68 -2.96
C PRO A 129 -14.52 -19.20 -3.69
N ASN A 130 -13.95 -18.40 -4.58
CA ASN A 130 -12.86 -18.82 -5.46
C ASN A 130 -11.54 -18.14 -5.15
N THR A 131 -11.43 -17.33 -4.08
CA THR A 131 -10.21 -16.55 -3.84
C THR A 131 -8.98 -17.44 -3.67
N PHE A 132 -9.05 -18.50 -2.87
CA PHE A 132 -7.88 -19.37 -2.65
C PHE A 132 -7.60 -20.36 -3.81
N PRO A 133 -8.61 -20.99 -4.45
CA PRO A 133 -8.41 -21.77 -5.66
C PRO A 133 -7.88 -20.95 -6.85
N ASP A 134 -8.40 -19.73 -7.05
CA ASP A 134 -8.01 -18.87 -8.16
C ASP A 134 -6.62 -18.28 -7.94
N LEU A 135 -6.28 -17.85 -6.70
CA LEU A 135 -4.92 -17.38 -6.37
C LEU A 135 -3.84 -18.44 -6.66
N LYS A 136 -4.17 -19.73 -6.56
CA LYS A 136 -3.25 -20.82 -6.92
C LYS A 136 -3.12 -21.02 -8.43
N GLN A 137 -4.06 -20.53 -9.22
CA GLN A 137 -4.04 -20.59 -10.69
C GLN A 137 -3.41 -19.34 -11.31
N VAL A 138 -3.36 -18.23 -10.58
CA VAL A 138 -2.69 -17.00 -11.02
C VAL A 138 -1.18 -17.21 -10.97
N ASP A 139 -0.50 -16.94 -12.08
CA ASP A 139 0.95 -17.03 -12.19
C ASP A 139 1.61 -16.14 -11.11
N PRO A 140 2.57 -16.67 -10.32
CA PRO A 140 3.34 -15.90 -9.36
C PRO A 140 3.94 -14.61 -9.92
N GLU A 141 4.25 -14.56 -11.22
CA GLU A 141 4.79 -13.38 -11.90
C GLU A 141 3.86 -12.16 -11.81
N TYR A 142 2.54 -12.35 -11.67
CA TYR A 142 1.57 -11.26 -11.47
C TYR A 142 1.64 -10.61 -10.07
N PHE A 143 2.21 -11.29 -9.08
CA PHE A 143 2.35 -10.78 -7.70
C PHE A 143 3.72 -10.16 -7.42
N SER A 144 4.49 -9.85 -8.47
CA SER A 144 5.74 -9.11 -8.32
C SER A 144 5.49 -7.72 -7.72
N VAL A 145 6.49 -7.20 -7.02
CA VAL A 145 6.44 -5.86 -6.41
C VAL A 145 6.18 -4.82 -7.51
N GLU A 146 6.85 -4.98 -8.64
CA GLU A 146 6.75 -4.11 -9.81
C GLU A 146 5.33 -4.08 -10.38
N ASN A 147 4.66 -5.23 -10.46
CA ASN A 147 3.28 -5.31 -10.97
C ASN A 147 2.27 -4.70 -10.00
N ILE A 148 2.48 -4.87 -8.69
CA ILE A 148 1.63 -4.25 -7.66
C ILE A 148 1.83 -2.73 -7.66
N GLU A 149 3.07 -2.25 -7.73
CA GLU A 149 3.38 -0.83 -7.84
C GLU A 149 2.77 -0.23 -9.11
N PHE A 150 2.92 -0.90 -10.25
CA PHE A 150 2.29 -0.48 -11.51
C PHE A 150 0.77 -0.38 -11.38
N ALA A 151 0.11 -1.38 -10.80
CA ALA A 151 -1.34 -1.36 -10.58
C ALA A 151 -1.78 -0.19 -9.69
N SER A 152 -1.01 0.11 -8.63
CA SER A 152 -1.27 1.22 -7.72
C SER A 152 -1.16 2.58 -8.42
N VAL A 153 -0.12 2.76 -9.23
CA VAL A 153 0.12 3.96 -10.02
C VAL A 153 -0.97 4.11 -11.09
N ASN A 154 -1.32 3.04 -11.79
CA ASN A 154 -2.37 3.07 -12.81
C ASN A 154 -3.74 3.41 -12.20
N HIS A 155 -4.06 2.86 -11.02
CA HIS A 155 -5.28 3.24 -10.30
C HIS A 155 -5.30 4.71 -9.90
N PHE A 156 -4.17 5.24 -9.40
CA PHE A 156 -4.03 6.65 -9.09
C PHE A 156 -4.21 7.52 -10.33
N LEU A 157 -3.56 7.16 -11.44
CA LEU A 157 -3.67 7.86 -12.72
C LEU A 157 -5.11 7.86 -13.25
N MET A 158 -5.84 6.75 -13.16
CA MET A 158 -7.24 6.65 -13.58
C MET A 158 -8.18 7.52 -12.73
N LYS A 159 -7.88 7.70 -11.43
CA LYS A 159 -8.64 8.58 -10.54
C LYS A 159 -8.28 10.05 -10.69
N SER A 160 -7.04 10.36 -11.03
CA SER A 160 -6.58 11.71 -11.26
C SER A 160 -6.91 12.15 -12.68
N SER A 161 -7.56 13.31 -12.87
CA SER A 161 -7.81 13.88 -14.21
C SER A 161 -6.55 14.50 -14.85
N ILE A 162 -5.38 13.90 -14.61
CA ILE A 162 -4.11 14.41 -15.10
C ILE A 162 -3.93 13.92 -16.53
N ASN A 163 -4.10 14.83 -17.48
CA ASN A 163 -3.76 14.58 -18.87
C ASN A 163 -2.22 14.65 -19.02
N LEU A 164 -1.59 13.47 -19.07
CA LEU A 164 -0.14 13.33 -19.25
C LEU A 164 0.35 14.00 -20.54
N GLN A 165 -0.42 13.88 -21.63
CA GLN A 165 -0.08 14.48 -22.91
C GLN A 165 -0.05 16.01 -22.82
N ALA A 166 -1.06 16.62 -22.20
CA ALA A 166 -1.08 18.06 -21.96
C ALA A 166 0.07 18.54 -21.06
N SER A 167 0.51 17.70 -20.11
CA SER A 167 1.63 18.00 -19.22
C SER A 167 2.97 17.96 -19.97
N ILE A 168 3.16 16.97 -20.84
CA ILE A 168 4.34 16.86 -21.72
C ILE A 168 4.43 18.07 -22.66
N GLU A 169 3.32 18.44 -23.29
CA GLU A 169 3.25 19.61 -24.18
C GLU A 169 3.60 20.90 -23.43
N LYS A 170 3.09 21.07 -22.21
CA LYS A 170 3.42 22.22 -21.36
C LYS A 170 4.90 22.28 -21.00
N ILE A 171 5.51 21.15 -20.63
CA ILE A 171 6.95 21.07 -20.33
C ILE A 171 7.78 21.38 -21.58
N SER A 172 7.40 20.85 -22.74
CA SER A 172 8.06 21.14 -24.02
C SER A 172 8.00 22.63 -24.37
N GLY A 173 6.83 23.26 -24.18
CA GLY A 173 6.64 24.70 -24.36
C GLY A 173 7.55 25.52 -23.45
N LEU A 174 7.62 25.19 -22.17
CA LEU A 174 8.50 25.85 -21.21
C LEU A 174 9.98 25.70 -21.58
N ASN A 175 10.40 24.51 -22.00
CA ASN A 175 11.79 24.27 -22.43
C ASN A 175 12.16 25.10 -23.67
N SER A 176 11.23 25.24 -24.61
CA SER A 176 11.41 26.09 -25.79
C SER A 176 11.57 27.56 -25.40
N GLU A 177 10.73 28.05 -24.48
CA GLU A 177 10.81 29.43 -23.99
C GLU A 177 12.11 29.71 -23.23
N ILE A 178 12.55 28.77 -22.37
CA ILE A 178 13.84 28.84 -21.68
C ILE A 178 14.99 28.89 -22.68
N SER A 179 14.95 28.04 -23.72
CA SER A 179 15.97 28.03 -24.78
C SER A 179 16.04 29.38 -25.49
N LYS A 180 14.90 29.95 -25.85
CA LYS A 180 14.82 31.29 -26.46
C LYS A 180 15.42 32.37 -25.56
N LYS A 181 15.06 32.37 -24.27
CA LYS A 181 15.61 33.33 -23.30
C LYS A 181 17.11 33.18 -23.10
N LYS A 182 17.63 31.95 -23.08
CA LYS A 182 19.07 31.69 -23.04
C LYS A 182 19.77 32.26 -24.28
N CYS A 183 19.22 32.05 -25.47
CA CYS A 183 19.77 32.62 -26.70
C CYS A 183 19.77 34.16 -26.68
N GLU A 184 18.69 34.79 -26.21
CA GLU A 184 18.61 36.26 -26.06
C GLU A 184 19.72 36.78 -25.13
N ILE A 185 19.89 36.16 -23.95
CA ILE A 185 20.91 36.55 -22.98
C ILE A 185 22.32 36.34 -23.54
N LEU A 186 22.58 35.19 -24.17
CA LEU A 186 23.88 34.88 -24.77
C LEU A 186 24.22 35.84 -25.90
N PHE A 187 23.22 36.24 -26.71
CA PHE A 187 23.40 37.21 -27.77
C PHE A 187 23.80 38.59 -27.21
N ASP A 188 23.11 39.07 -26.17
CA ASP A 188 23.43 40.35 -25.55
C ASP A 188 24.81 40.35 -24.89
N LEU A 189 25.18 39.23 -24.24
CA LEU A 189 26.52 39.04 -23.68
C LEU A 189 27.60 39.03 -24.77
N ALA A 190 27.40 38.28 -25.84
CA ALA A 190 28.33 38.22 -26.98
C ALA A 190 28.49 39.60 -27.62
N LYS A 191 27.39 40.34 -27.81
CA LYS A 191 27.42 41.71 -28.35
C LYS A 191 28.17 42.67 -27.43
N SER A 192 27.95 42.58 -26.12
CA SER A 192 28.64 43.42 -25.13
C SER A 192 30.14 43.13 -25.11
N ASN A 193 30.52 41.86 -25.08
CA ASN A 193 31.92 41.44 -25.12
C ASN A 193 32.60 41.86 -26.42
N PHE A 194 31.95 41.67 -27.57
CA PHE A 194 32.47 42.12 -28.85
C PHE A 194 32.71 43.64 -28.85
N LYS A 195 31.77 44.44 -28.33
CA LYS A 195 31.93 45.90 -28.25
C LYS A 195 33.08 46.30 -27.34
N LYS A 196 33.30 45.60 -26.22
CA LYS A 196 34.40 45.86 -25.28
C LYS A 196 35.79 45.57 -25.86
N ASN A 197 35.89 44.81 -26.94
CA ASN A 197 37.16 44.52 -27.61
C ASN A 197 37.66 45.65 -28.51
N PHE A 198 36.92 46.76 -28.65
CA PHE A 198 37.31 47.93 -29.43
C PHE A 198 37.47 49.15 -28.54
N ASP A 199 38.55 49.90 -28.73
CA ASP A 199 38.66 51.26 -28.19
C ASP A 199 37.78 52.24 -28.98
N GLU A 200 37.40 53.38 -28.38
CA GLU A 200 36.49 54.38 -29.00
C GLU A 200 36.95 54.81 -30.41
N ASN A 201 38.26 54.92 -30.65
CA ASN A 201 38.83 55.32 -31.94
C ASN A 201 38.97 54.16 -32.95
N GLU A 202 38.85 52.91 -32.52
CA GLU A 202 38.98 51.74 -33.40
C GLU A 202 37.67 51.33 -34.08
N ILE A 203 36.52 51.70 -33.49
CA ILE A 203 35.20 51.30 -33.98
C ILE A 203 34.96 51.86 -35.40
N ASP A 204 35.19 53.16 -35.60
CA ASP A 204 35.00 53.80 -36.90
C ASP A 204 35.98 53.26 -37.94
N GLY A 205 37.21 52.97 -37.54
CA GLY A 205 38.21 52.31 -38.38
C GLY A 205 37.75 50.93 -38.85
N PHE A 206 37.18 50.13 -37.94
CA PHE A 206 36.64 48.81 -38.27
C PHE A 206 35.39 48.90 -39.17
N ILE A 207 34.49 49.85 -38.92
CA ILE A 207 33.32 50.09 -39.78
C ILE A 207 33.77 50.47 -41.20
N ASN A 208 34.79 51.31 -41.34
CA ASN A 208 35.33 51.69 -42.63
C ASN A 208 35.97 50.49 -43.34
N LEU A 209 36.74 49.67 -42.62
CA LEU A 209 37.30 48.42 -43.13
C LEU A 209 36.22 47.48 -43.68
N LEU A 210 35.09 47.32 -42.97
CA LEU A 210 33.96 46.52 -43.42
C LEU A 210 33.29 47.10 -44.67
N LYS A 211 33.12 48.43 -44.75
CA LYS A 211 32.59 49.11 -45.93
C LYS A 211 33.50 48.93 -47.14
N GLU A 212 34.81 49.06 -46.95
CA GLU A 212 35.81 48.83 -48.00
C GLU A 212 35.82 47.37 -48.44
N TYR A 213 35.75 46.41 -47.51
CA TYR A 213 35.64 44.99 -47.84
C TYR A 213 34.42 44.71 -48.71
N LYS A 214 33.25 45.24 -48.33
CA LYS A 214 32.01 45.10 -49.10
C LYS A 214 32.13 45.69 -50.51
N TYR A 215 32.78 46.84 -50.64
CA TYR A 215 33.02 47.47 -51.94
C TYR A 215 33.99 46.64 -52.79
N ASN A 216 35.14 46.26 -52.24
CA ASN A 216 36.16 45.48 -52.93
C ASN A 216 35.64 44.11 -53.36
N LEU A 217 34.84 43.44 -52.53
CA LEU A 217 34.20 42.16 -52.86
C LEU A 217 33.20 42.30 -54.03
N LYS A 218 32.46 43.42 -54.08
CA LYS A 218 31.52 43.69 -55.17
C LYS A 218 32.26 43.93 -56.50
N GLU A 219 33.34 44.70 -56.47
CA GLU A 219 34.13 45.00 -57.66
C GLU A 219 34.99 43.80 -58.12
N SER A 220 35.49 42.95 -57.19
CA SER A 220 36.25 41.75 -57.52
C SER A 220 35.44 40.69 -58.28
N ASN A 221 34.11 40.73 -58.14
CA ASN A 221 33.18 39.84 -58.83
C ASN A 221 32.77 40.37 -60.21
N ARG A 222 33.14 41.61 -60.57
CA ARG A 222 32.89 42.17 -61.90
C ARG A 222 34.04 41.84 -62.86
N LYS A 223 33.71 41.54 -64.12
CA LYS A 223 34.70 41.31 -65.20
C LYS A 223 35.30 42.62 -65.70
N ILE A 224 36.06 43.31 -64.85
CA ILE A 224 36.71 44.60 -65.12
C ILE A 224 38.23 44.39 -65.22
N ARG A 225 38.95 45.25 -65.96
CA ARG A 225 40.41 45.21 -66.10
C ARG A 225 41.17 45.18 -64.76
N ASP A 226 40.64 45.84 -63.73
CA ASP A 226 41.24 45.94 -62.39
C ASP A 226 40.76 44.85 -61.41
N GLN A 227 40.09 43.80 -61.90
CA GLN A 227 39.54 42.73 -61.05
C GLN A 227 40.57 42.14 -60.09
N VAL A 228 41.79 41.86 -60.58
CA VAL A 228 42.89 41.29 -59.78
C VAL A 228 43.26 42.21 -58.62
N ARG A 229 43.26 43.54 -58.84
CA ARG A 229 43.55 44.52 -57.79
C ARG A 229 42.49 44.46 -56.69
N TYR A 230 41.21 44.40 -57.05
CA TYR A 230 40.11 44.30 -56.08
C TYR A 230 40.12 42.96 -55.34
N GLN A 231 40.51 41.86 -55.98
CA GLN A 231 40.71 40.56 -55.31
C GLN A 231 41.82 40.64 -54.25
N ILE A 232 42.95 41.27 -54.56
CA ILE A 232 44.05 41.46 -53.60
C ILE A 232 43.60 42.35 -52.43
N ALA A 233 42.90 43.45 -52.71
CA ALA A 233 42.38 44.34 -51.68
C ALA A 233 41.32 43.65 -50.80
N CYS A 234 40.44 42.86 -51.41
CA CYS A 234 39.45 42.05 -50.70
C CYS A 234 40.13 41.05 -49.77
N ARG A 235 41.16 40.32 -50.23
CA ARG A 235 41.95 39.42 -49.39
C ARG A 235 42.59 40.14 -48.20
N LYS A 236 43.23 41.29 -48.43
CA LYS A 236 43.84 42.10 -47.34
C LYS A 236 42.80 42.51 -46.30
N ASN A 237 41.64 42.99 -46.74
CA ASN A 237 40.56 43.38 -45.86
C ASN A 237 39.99 42.17 -45.09
N SER A 238 39.84 41.03 -45.77
CA SER A 238 39.38 39.77 -45.18
C SER A 238 40.28 39.31 -44.02
N ILE A 239 41.59 39.33 -44.23
CA ILE A 239 42.59 38.96 -43.21
C ILE A 239 42.49 39.91 -42.02
N ALA A 240 42.41 41.23 -42.24
CA ALA A 240 42.30 42.21 -41.17
C ALA A 240 41.00 42.06 -40.37
N ILE A 241 39.90 41.71 -41.03
CA ILE A 241 38.60 41.45 -40.39
C ILE A 241 38.66 40.15 -39.56
N SER A 242 39.32 39.09 -40.06
CA SER A 242 39.36 37.77 -39.40
C SER A 242 39.87 37.84 -37.97
N LYS A 243 40.88 38.69 -37.75
CA LYS A 243 41.54 38.86 -36.45
C LYS A 243 40.67 39.54 -35.40
N LYS A 244 39.59 40.24 -35.81
CA LYS A 244 38.72 41.01 -34.91
C LYS A 244 37.31 40.40 -34.76
N LEU A 245 36.93 39.41 -35.58
CA LEU A 245 35.60 38.80 -35.52
C LEU A 245 35.49 37.74 -34.41
N SER A 246 34.38 37.74 -33.68
CA SER A 246 34.07 36.67 -32.72
C SER A 246 33.68 35.34 -33.37
N CYS A 247 33.12 35.37 -34.58
CA CYS A 247 32.68 34.19 -35.33
C CYS A 247 32.66 34.51 -36.82
N TRP A 248 33.04 33.55 -37.66
CA TRP A 248 32.99 33.65 -39.11
C TRP A 248 32.46 32.36 -39.74
N VAL A 249 31.37 32.47 -40.48
CA VAL A 249 30.82 31.38 -41.31
C VAL A 249 31.25 31.57 -42.77
N MET A 250 31.91 30.58 -43.36
CA MET A 250 32.34 30.58 -44.76
C MET A 250 32.48 29.15 -45.31
N LYS A 251 32.62 29.00 -46.64
CA LYS A 251 32.93 27.70 -47.25
C LYS A 251 34.42 27.37 -47.08
N PHE A 252 34.76 26.08 -47.06
CA PHE A 252 36.14 25.61 -46.94
C PHE A 252 37.10 26.30 -47.94
N ASN A 253 36.72 26.36 -49.22
CA ASN A 253 37.54 26.97 -50.28
C ASN A 253 37.80 28.48 -50.07
N ASP A 254 36.96 29.16 -49.29
CA ASP A 254 37.10 30.59 -48.99
C ASP A 254 38.04 30.83 -47.80
N VAL A 255 38.26 29.82 -46.94
CA VAL A 255 39.11 29.91 -45.75
C VAL A 255 40.54 30.26 -46.13
N LEU A 256 41.13 29.50 -47.06
CA LEU A 256 42.51 29.70 -47.53
C LEU A 256 42.74 31.08 -48.17
N ASN A 257 41.67 31.71 -48.64
CA ASN A 257 41.74 33.00 -49.30
C ASN A 257 41.44 34.17 -48.36
N SER A 258 40.78 33.91 -47.24
CA SER A 258 40.20 34.93 -46.35
C SER A 258 40.93 35.03 -45.01
N VAL A 259 41.56 33.94 -44.58
CA VAL A 259 42.28 33.85 -43.32
C VAL A 259 43.78 34.07 -43.59
N GLY A 260 44.49 34.68 -42.64
CA GLY A 260 45.93 34.92 -42.77
C GLY A 260 46.75 33.62 -42.78
N ASN A 261 48.07 33.73 -42.73
CA ASN A 261 48.97 32.57 -42.60
C ASN A 261 49.35 32.26 -41.15
N GLU A 262 48.77 32.98 -40.20
CA GLU A 262 49.05 32.83 -38.77
C GLU A 262 48.31 31.59 -38.22
N PRO A 263 48.96 30.78 -37.37
CA PRO A 263 48.30 29.67 -36.71
C PRO A 263 47.34 30.17 -35.61
N GLU A 264 46.39 29.32 -35.22
CA GLU A 264 45.52 29.52 -34.04
C GLU A 264 44.77 30.88 -34.01
N ILE A 265 44.35 31.39 -35.17
CA ILE A 265 43.55 32.62 -35.29
C ILE A 265 42.18 32.47 -34.59
N PHE A 266 41.64 31.26 -34.53
CA PHE A 266 40.38 30.95 -33.85
C PHE A 266 40.62 30.04 -32.65
N ASP A 267 39.85 30.22 -31.58
CA ASP A 267 39.91 29.27 -30.45
C ASP A 267 39.25 27.92 -30.81
N CYS A 268 38.22 27.96 -31.67
CA CYS A 268 37.47 26.79 -32.11
C CYS A 268 37.01 26.95 -33.56
N ILE A 269 37.15 25.89 -34.36
CA ILE A 269 36.50 25.75 -35.66
C ILE A 269 35.43 24.65 -35.57
N ILE A 270 34.23 24.95 -36.07
CA ILE A 270 33.15 23.98 -36.21
C ILE A 270 33.02 23.65 -37.69
N VAL A 271 33.18 22.37 -38.00
CA VAL A 271 33.06 21.83 -39.35
C VAL A 271 31.75 21.07 -39.43
N ASP A 272 30.82 21.62 -40.20
CA ASP A 272 29.56 20.96 -40.55
C ASP A 272 29.72 20.14 -41.83
N GLU A 273 28.96 19.05 -41.97
CA GLU A 273 29.03 18.13 -43.12
C GLU A 273 30.45 17.60 -43.41
N ALA A 274 31.19 17.26 -42.36
CA ALA A 274 32.59 16.86 -42.46
C ALA A 274 32.84 15.59 -43.30
N SER A 275 31.81 14.75 -43.50
CA SER A 275 31.88 13.57 -44.38
C SER A 275 32.15 13.94 -45.84
N GLN A 276 31.79 15.16 -46.27
CA GLN A 276 31.99 15.65 -47.64
C GLN A 276 33.36 16.31 -47.86
N LEU A 277 34.20 16.37 -46.83
CA LEU A 277 35.50 17.04 -46.92
C LEU A 277 36.60 16.10 -47.40
N ASP A 278 37.55 16.67 -48.14
CA ASP A 278 38.75 15.99 -48.61
C ASP A 278 39.91 16.13 -47.62
N PHE A 279 41.02 15.46 -47.90
CA PHE A 279 42.23 15.53 -47.07
C PHE A 279 42.76 16.96 -46.87
N ASN A 280 42.50 17.87 -47.81
CA ASN A 280 42.94 19.27 -47.70
C ASN A 280 42.28 19.98 -46.50
N SER A 281 41.11 19.53 -46.05
CA SER A 281 40.41 20.09 -44.90
C SER A 281 41.16 20.00 -43.57
N LEU A 282 42.16 19.10 -43.46
CA LEU A 282 43.03 19.02 -42.29
C LEU A 282 43.78 20.34 -42.01
N ILE A 283 43.99 21.18 -43.03
CA ILE A 283 44.61 22.49 -42.87
C ILE A 283 43.80 23.42 -41.95
N LEU A 284 42.49 23.18 -41.77
CA LEU A 284 41.70 23.92 -40.80
C LEU A 284 42.25 23.78 -39.37
N GLY A 285 42.87 22.64 -39.06
CA GLY A 285 43.50 22.41 -37.75
C GLY A 285 44.68 23.34 -37.47
N TYR A 286 45.31 23.89 -38.51
CA TYR A 286 46.37 24.89 -38.34
C TYR A 286 45.82 26.23 -37.80
N TYR A 287 44.57 26.56 -38.12
CA TYR A 287 43.95 27.83 -37.78
C TYR A 287 43.24 27.86 -36.42
N ALA A 288 43.11 26.72 -35.72
CA ALA A 288 42.40 26.68 -34.46
C ALA A 288 43.01 25.78 -33.39
N LYS A 289 42.85 26.19 -32.12
CA LYS A 289 43.27 25.41 -30.94
C LYS A 289 42.43 24.16 -30.74
N SER A 290 41.16 24.21 -31.13
CA SER A 290 40.22 23.11 -31.04
C SER A 290 39.34 23.04 -32.28
N MET A 291 38.88 21.83 -32.61
CA MET A 291 38.00 21.60 -33.76
C MET A 291 36.87 20.67 -33.37
N ILE A 292 35.65 21.05 -33.73
CA ILE A 292 34.44 20.24 -33.60
C ILE A 292 34.06 19.78 -35.01
N ILE A 293 34.01 18.46 -35.20
CA ILE A 293 33.71 17.82 -36.47
C ILE A 293 32.32 17.21 -36.37
N VAL A 294 31.40 17.67 -37.22
CA VAL A 294 30.03 17.17 -37.31
C VAL A 294 29.84 16.59 -38.70
N GLY A 295 29.47 15.31 -38.78
CA GLY A 295 29.21 14.61 -40.02
C GLY A 295 28.59 13.24 -39.76
N ASP A 296 27.93 12.69 -40.76
CA ASP A 296 27.37 11.33 -40.74
C ASP A 296 28.37 10.38 -41.39
N ASP A 297 28.80 9.34 -40.66
CA ASP A 297 29.75 8.33 -41.15
C ASP A 297 29.16 7.43 -42.26
N LYS A 298 27.84 7.50 -42.48
CA LYS A 298 27.12 6.71 -43.49
C LYS A 298 26.75 7.48 -44.75
N GLN A 299 26.93 8.80 -44.78
CA GLN A 299 26.75 9.58 -46.00
C GLN A 299 28.07 9.64 -46.77
N THR A 300 28.14 8.92 -47.89
CA THR A 300 29.18 9.06 -48.93
C THR A 300 28.74 10.01 -50.03
#